data_AF-A0A3R7WBB2-F1
#
_entry.id   AF-A0A3R7WBB2-F1
#
_cell.length_a   1.000
_cell.length_b   1.000
_cell.length_c   1.000
_cell.angle_alpha   90.00
_cell.angle_beta   90.00
_cell.angle_gamma   90.00
#
_symmetry.space_group_name_H-M   'P 1'
#
loop_
_entity.id
_entity.type
_entity.pdbx_description
1 polymer ?
#
loop_
_entity_poly.entity_id
_entity_poly.type
_entity_poly.pdbx_seq_one_letter_code
_entity_poly.pdbx_strand_id
1 'polypeptide(L)'
;MRRPRLRYTPEELADAVQRILGGANGKHVSLYTKIPYNTLMRIVRQTKAGTNKAPQRRGPKPVLPAECERDLVQWIVAMQQDGHPPDRHDILVKANKLAREFDPLQSLTDGCLFKDCGVPRSYLHADWIVRRQVIRAMILCLPARETKTRGSSRKTVDVGGRLLTLALLHKMDATKKERLEAAQRKNALKAKRKNKRGGIVLSPLALKWASIAAKLGMAPLSNGTVMSCEATEVVV
;
A
#
# COMPACT_ATOMS: atom_id res chain seq x y z
N MET A 1 14.80 13.40 8.49
CA MET A 1 15.88 12.86 7.64
C MET A 1 15.70 11.35 7.47
N ARG A 2 15.46 10.83 6.26
CA ARG A 2 15.43 9.37 6.03
C ARG A 2 16.87 8.86 5.89
N ARG A 3 17.26 7.88 6.70
CA ARG A 3 18.59 7.24 6.60
C ARG A 3 18.76 6.57 5.23
N PRO A 4 19.94 6.68 4.58
CA PRO A 4 20.23 5.90 3.39
C PRO A 4 20.07 4.40 3.69
N ARG A 5 19.33 3.68 2.84
CA ARG A 5 19.16 2.22 2.98
C ARG A 5 20.40 1.44 2.55
N LEU A 6 21.37 2.09 1.90
CA LEU A 6 22.66 1.50 1.55
C LEU A 6 23.68 1.80 2.65
N ARG A 7 24.44 0.77 3.05
CA ARG A 7 25.54 0.88 4.02
C ARG A 7 26.83 1.48 3.42
N TYR A 8 26.84 1.72 2.11
CA TYR A 8 27.98 2.21 1.34
C TYR A 8 27.48 3.17 0.26
N THR A 9 28.29 4.17 -0.08
CA THR A 9 28.00 5.12 -1.15
C THR A 9 28.30 4.51 -2.53
N PRO A 10 27.65 4.99 -3.61
CA PRO A 10 27.96 4.53 -4.96
C PRO A 10 29.39 4.86 -5.40
N GLU A 11 29.97 5.95 -4.87
CA GLU A 11 31.34 6.38 -5.14
C GLU A 11 32.36 5.42 -4.50
N GLU A 12 32.21 5.12 -3.21
CA GLU A 12 33.04 4.13 -2.51
C GLU A 12 32.99 2.76 -3.18
N LEU A 13 31.82 2.38 -3.72
CA LEU A 13 31.64 1.13 -4.44
C LEU A 13 32.41 1.13 -5.77
N ALA A 14 32.37 2.24 -6.52
CA ALA A 14 33.09 2.38 -7.78
C ALA A 14 34.61 2.27 -7.56
N ASP A 15 35.13 2.99 -6.58
CA ASP A 15 36.56 2.96 -6.21
C ASP A 15 37.01 1.57 -5.77
N ALA A 16 36.20 0.90 -4.94
CA ALA A 16 36.49 -0.46 -4.48
C ALA A 16 36.52 -1.46 -5.65
N VAL A 17 35.61 -1.33 -6.61
CA VAL A 17 35.58 -2.18 -7.82
C VAL A 17 36.82 -1.91 -8.68
N GLN A 18 37.22 -0.65 -8.87
CA GLN A 18 38.42 -0.30 -9.64
C GLN A 18 39.69 -0.89 -9.01
N ARG A 19 39.85 -0.84 -7.68
CA ARG A 19 41.00 -1.46 -6.99
C ARG A 19 41.09 -2.95 -7.24
N ILE A 20 39.95 -3.65 -7.26
CA ILE A 20 39.91 -5.09 -7.53
C ILE A 20 40.21 -5.39 -9.01
N LEU A 21 39.72 -4.56 -9.94
CA LEU A 21 40.07 -4.68 -11.35
C LEU A 21 41.56 -4.44 -11.58
N GLY A 22 42.19 -3.54 -10.80
CA GLY A 22 43.63 -3.32 -10.76
C GLY A 22 44.45 -4.41 -10.04
N GLY A 23 43.82 -5.53 -9.63
CA GLY A 23 44.51 -6.70 -9.07
C GLY A 23 44.49 -6.82 -7.54
N ALA A 24 43.83 -5.91 -6.81
CA ALA A 24 43.73 -6.03 -5.36
C ALA A 24 42.88 -7.22 -4.91
N ASN A 25 43.23 -7.81 -3.76
CA ASN A 25 42.49 -8.94 -3.20
C ASN A 25 41.08 -8.49 -2.72
N GLY A 26 40.03 -9.05 -3.35
CA GLY A 26 38.64 -8.70 -3.05
C GLY A 26 38.21 -8.93 -1.60
N LYS A 27 38.80 -9.91 -0.88
CA LYS A 27 38.53 -10.12 0.54
C LYS A 27 39.05 -8.97 1.40
N HIS A 28 40.27 -8.50 1.09
CA HIS A 28 40.87 -7.37 1.79
C HIS A 28 40.09 -6.07 1.53
N VAL A 29 39.71 -5.83 0.27
CA VAL A 29 38.92 -4.65 -0.12
C VAL A 29 37.55 -4.64 0.58
N SER A 30 36.92 -5.81 0.76
CA SER A 30 35.66 -5.94 1.50
C SER A 30 35.79 -5.58 2.98
N LEU A 31 36.87 -6.02 3.63
CA LEU A 31 37.12 -5.74 5.05
C LEU A 31 37.40 -4.25 5.31
N TYR A 32 38.13 -3.60 4.40
CA TYR A 32 38.50 -2.18 4.49
C TYR A 32 37.30 -1.26 4.21
N THR A 33 36.58 -1.50 3.11
CA THR A 33 35.46 -0.63 2.68
C THR A 33 34.14 -0.94 3.39
N LYS A 34 34.08 -2.03 4.17
CA LYS A 34 32.84 -2.57 4.77
C LYS A 34 31.73 -2.88 3.76
N ILE A 35 32.08 -3.01 2.47
CA ILE A 35 31.18 -3.47 1.42
C ILE A 35 31.22 -5.00 1.40
N PRO A 36 30.06 -5.69 1.39
CA PRO A 36 30.05 -7.16 1.36
C PRO A 36 30.77 -7.71 0.13
N TYR A 37 31.67 -8.68 0.33
CA TYR A 37 32.46 -9.33 -0.72
C TYR A 37 31.63 -9.77 -1.94
N ASN A 38 30.45 -10.36 -1.70
CA ASN A 38 29.55 -10.80 -2.77
C ASN A 38 29.07 -9.66 -3.66
N THR A 39 28.89 -8.45 -3.11
CA THR A 39 28.50 -7.26 -3.89
C THR A 39 29.64 -6.85 -4.81
N LEU A 40 30.86 -6.75 -4.28
CA LEU A 40 32.05 -6.39 -5.04
C LEU A 40 32.30 -7.39 -6.18
N MET A 41 32.30 -8.69 -5.89
CA MET A 41 32.52 -9.72 -6.91
C MET A 41 31.42 -9.78 -7.96
N ARG A 42 30.14 -9.57 -7.58
CA ARG A 42 29.04 -9.51 -8.53
C ARG A 42 29.25 -8.38 -9.55
N ILE A 43 29.60 -7.19 -9.08
CA ILE A 43 29.82 -6.03 -9.96
C ILE A 43 31.09 -6.22 -10.78
N VAL A 44 32.19 -6.71 -10.20
CA VAL A 44 33.42 -7.00 -10.95
C VAL A 44 33.15 -8.01 -12.07
N ARG A 45 32.38 -9.07 -11.82
CA ARG A 45 31.99 -10.05 -12.85
C ARG A 45 31.15 -9.41 -13.97
N GLN A 46 30.16 -8.58 -13.61
CA GLN A 46 29.35 -7.84 -14.59
C GLN A 46 30.20 -6.87 -15.41
N THR A 47 31.19 -6.24 -14.78
CA THR A 47 32.12 -5.30 -15.42
C THR A 47 32.99 -6.03 -16.42
N LYS A 48 33.60 -7.15 -16.03
CA LYS A 48 34.42 -8.00 -16.91
C LYS A 48 33.62 -8.56 -18.09
N ALA A 49 32.35 -8.89 -17.86
CA ALA A 49 31.45 -9.38 -18.90
C ALA A 49 30.86 -8.26 -19.79
N GLY A 50 31.17 -6.98 -19.55
CA GLY A 50 30.56 -5.85 -20.27
C GLY A 50 29.05 -5.69 -20.02
N THR A 51 28.50 -6.37 -19.01
CA THR A 51 27.06 -6.40 -18.69
C THR A 51 26.68 -5.50 -17.52
N ASN A 52 27.53 -4.53 -17.17
CA ASN A 52 27.23 -3.49 -16.19
C ASN A 52 26.07 -2.61 -16.67
N LYS A 53 24.84 -3.06 -16.42
CA LYS A 53 23.63 -2.28 -16.66
C LYS A 53 23.39 -1.39 -15.45
N ALA A 54 23.02 -0.13 -15.68
CA ALA A 54 22.53 0.74 -14.63
C ALA A 54 21.38 0.04 -13.88
N PRO A 55 21.30 0.18 -12.54
CA PRO A 55 20.28 -0.48 -11.75
C PRO A 55 18.88 -0.12 -12.25
N GLN A 56 18.18 -1.11 -12.80
CA GLN A 56 16.80 -0.96 -13.25
C GLN A 56 15.84 -1.02 -12.05
N ARG A 57 14.74 -0.25 -12.10
CA ARG A 57 13.71 -0.30 -11.05
C ARG A 57 13.02 -1.67 -11.04
N ARG A 58 12.53 -2.06 -9.87
CA ARG A 58 11.74 -3.28 -9.67
C ARG A 58 10.31 -3.03 -10.15
N GLY A 59 9.77 -3.93 -10.96
CA GLY A 59 8.38 -3.88 -11.42
C GLY A 59 8.19 -4.56 -12.77
N PRO A 60 6.95 -4.53 -13.29
CA PRO A 60 6.65 -5.00 -14.64
C PRO A 60 7.48 -4.25 -15.69
N LYS A 61 7.77 -4.91 -16.82
CA LYS A 61 8.48 -4.28 -17.94
C LYS A 61 7.69 -3.05 -18.41
N PRO A 62 8.35 -1.92 -18.68
CA PRO A 62 7.68 -0.74 -19.23
C PRO A 62 6.99 -1.12 -20.55
N VAL A 63 5.76 -0.62 -20.72
CA VAL A 63 4.95 -0.90 -21.91
C VAL A 63 5.40 -0.05 -23.09
N LEU A 64 5.89 1.17 -22.81
CA LEU A 64 6.41 2.08 -23.83
C LEU A 64 7.93 1.92 -24.03
N PRO A 65 8.43 2.00 -25.28
CA PRO A 65 9.85 2.16 -25.56
C PRO A 65 10.44 3.39 -24.86
N ALA A 66 11.74 3.34 -24.57
CA ALA A 66 12.43 4.42 -23.84
C ALA A 66 12.45 5.76 -24.59
N GLU A 67 12.42 5.74 -25.92
CA GLU A 67 12.36 6.93 -26.77
C GLU A 67 11.02 7.64 -26.58
N CYS A 68 9.91 6.90 -26.69
CA CYS A 68 8.56 7.45 -26.60
C CYS A 68 8.25 8.01 -25.20
N GLU A 69 8.78 7.39 -24.14
CA GLU A 69 8.69 7.95 -22.79
C GLU A 69 9.42 9.29 -22.67
N ARG A 70 10.56 9.47 -23.35
CA ARG A 70 11.30 10.74 -23.35
C ARG A 70 10.54 11.81 -24.10
N ASP A 71 9.97 11.49 -25.25
CA ASP A 71 9.15 12.42 -26.04
C ASP A 71 7.90 12.84 -25.24
N LEU A 72 7.26 11.90 -24.54
CA LEU A 72 6.14 12.18 -23.66
C LEU A 72 6.54 13.11 -22.51
N VAL A 73 7.70 12.89 -21.88
CA VAL A 73 8.22 13.74 -20.81
C VAL A 73 8.57 15.13 -21.34
N GLN A 74 9.23 15.24 -22.50
CA GLN A 74 9.55 16.53 -23.13
C GLN A 74 8.28 17.31 -23.46
N TRP A 75 7.25 16.64 -24.00
CA TRP A 75 5.95 17.26 -24.25
C TRP A 75 5.28 17.75 -22.96
N ILE A 76 5.32 16.98 -21.88
CA ILE A 76 4.80 17.41 -20.57
C ILE A 76 5.54 18.64 -20.06
N VAL A 77 6.88 18.66 -20.18
CA VAL A 77 7.71 19.80 -19.74
C VAL A 77 7.40 21.04 -20.56
N ALA A 78 7.27 20.93 -21.88
CA ALA A 78 6.89 22.04 -22.76
C ALA A 78 5.52 22.60 -22.38
N MET A 79 4.52 21.74 -22.22
CA MET A 79 3.17 22.15 -21.79
C MET A 79 3.16 22.85 -20.43
N GLN A 80 4.02 22.40 -19.50
CA GLN A 80 4.19 23.06 -18.19
C GLN A 80 4.87 24.42 -18.31
N GLN A 81 5.86 24.57 -19.19
CA GLN A 81 6.54 25.85 -19.46
C GLN A 81 5.58 26.87 -20.09
N ASP A 82 4.66 26.40 -20.94
CA ASP A 82 3.63 27.22 -21.58
C ASP A 82 2.46 27.57 -20.62
N GLY A 83 2.52 27.15 -19.36
CA GLY A 83 1.51 27.45 -18.33
C GLY A 83 0.27 26.56 -18.38
N HIS A 84 0.28 25.50 -19.19
CA HIS A 84 -0.84 24.58 -19.40
C HIS A 84 -0.47 23.16 -18.96
N PRO A 85 -0.32 22.90 -17.64
CA PRO A 85 0.09 21.60 -17.16
C PRO A 85 -0.94 20.53 -17.55
N PRO A 86 -0.55 19.49 -18.32
CA PRO A 86 -1.48 18.49 -18.82
C PRO A 86 -1.98 17.61 -17.67
N ASP A 87 -3.29 17.31 -17.66
CA ASP A 87 -3.87 16.43 -16.65
C ASP A 87 -3.49 14.97 -16.95
N ARG A 88 -3.66 14.11 -15.94
CA ARG A 88 -3.45 12.68 -16.07
C ARG A 88 -4.18 12.08 -17.28
N HIS A 89 -5.41 12.53 -17.55
CA HIS A 89 -6.17 12.06 -18.69
C HIS A 89 -5.49 12.42 -20.03
N ASP A 90 -5.03 13.66 -20.18
CA ASP A 90 -4.36 14.14 -21.39
C ASP A 90 -3.06 13.38 -21.65
N ILE A 91 -2.31 13.11 -20.58
CA ILE A 91 -1.09 12.31 -20.63
C ILE A 91 -1.40 10.88 -21.07
N LEU A 92 -2.46 10.26 -20.55
CA LEU A 92 -2.91 8.93 -20.96
C LEU A 92 -3.32 8.90 -22.44
N VAL A 93 -4.07 9.90 -22.91
CA VAL A 93 -4.49 9.98 -24.32
C VAL A 93 -3.29 10.13 -25.24
N LYS A 94 -2.34 11.02 -24.89
CA LYS A 94 -1.11 11.23 -25.66
C LYS A 94 -0.23 9.98 -25.68
N ALA A 95 -0.05 9.32 -24.54
CA ALA A 95 0.72 8.09 -24.43
C ALA A 95 0.10 6.92 -25.22
N ASN A 96 -1.24 6.80 -25.20
CA ASN A 96 -1.95 5.79 -26.00
C ASN A 96 -1.81 6.05 -27.50
N LYS A 97 -1.80 7.32 -27.93
CA LYS A 97 -1.53 7.66 -29.33
C LYS A 97 -0.14 7.18 -29.74
N LEU A 98 0.88 7.47 -28.93
CA LEU A 98 2.25 7.02 -29.17
C LEU A 98 2.38 5.49 -29.12
N ALA A 99 1.71 4.81 -28.19
CA ALA A 99 1.73 3.34 -28.10
C ALA A 99 1.16 2.67 -29.36
N ARG A 100 0.04 3.20 -29.86
CA ARG A 100 -0.65 2.68 -31.06
C ARG A 100 0.14 2.82 -32.34
N GLU A 101 1.11 3.75 -32.40
CA GLU A 101 2.03 3.86 -33.53
C GLU A 101 2.96 2.65 -33.63
N PHE A 102 3.29 1.99 -32.51
CA PHE A 102 4.14 0.79 -32.50
C PHE A 102 3.35 -0.52 -32.51
N ASP A 103 2.24 -0.56 -31.77
CA ASP A 103 1.37 -1.72 -31.70
C ASP A 103 -0.09 -1.24 -31.72
N PRO A 104 -0.82 -1.44 -32.84
CA PRO A 104 -2.21 -1.00 -32.98
C PRO A 104 -3.17 -1.56 -31.94
N LEU A 105 -2.82 -2.69 -31.30
CA LEU A 105 -3.63 -3.35 -30.29
C LEU A 105 -3.28 -2.90 -28.86
N GLN A 106 -2.22 -2.11 -28.69
CA GLN A 106 -1.73 -1.72 -27.38
C GLN A 106 -2.57 -0.57 -26.79
N SER A 107 -3.01 -0.78 -25.54
CA SER A 107 -3.78 0.18 -24.77
C SER A 107 -3.19 0.31 -23.37
N LEU A 108 -2.77 1.51 -23.02
CA LEU A 108 -2.25 1.87 -21.70
C LEU A 108 -3.43 2.20 -20.78
N THR A 109 -3.54 1.42 -19.71
CA THR A 109 -4.47 1.67 -18.61
C THR A 109 -3.75 2.40 -17.48
N ASP A 110 -4.56 3.00 -16.61
CA ASP A 110 -4.27 3.92 -15.52
C ASP A 110 -3.04 3.66 -14.60
N GLY A 111 -2.40 2.49 -14.66
CA GLY A 111 -1.33 2.06 -13.77
C GLY A 111 0.06 1.85 -14.39
N CYS A 112 0.24 1.94 -15.72
CA CYS A 112 1.46 1.47 -16.40
C CYS A 112 2.25 2.51 -17.21
N LEU A 113 1.94 3.81 -17.07
CA LEU A 113 2.39 4.82 -18.03
C LEU A 113 3.87 5.24 -17.98
N PHE A 114 4.54 5.10 -16.84
CA PHE A 114 5.90 5.59 -16.67
C PHE A 114 6.74 4.55 -15.95
N LYS A 115 7.99 4.35 -16.41
CA LYS A 115 9.06 3.65 -15.64
C LYS A 115 9.19 4.12 -14.19
N ASP A 116 8.73 5.34 -13.86
CA ASP A 116 8.83 5.93 -12.53
C ASP A 116 7.54 5.92 -11.68
N CYS A 117 6.40 5.39 -12.15
CA CYS A 117 5.11 5.48 -11.43
C CYS A 117 4.78 6.88 -10.87
N GLY A 118 5.16 7.94 -11.60
CA GLY A 118 4.87 9.33 -11.25
C GLY A 118 6.01 10.07 -10.53
N VAL A 119 6.19 11.32 -10.97
CA VAL A 119 6.91 12.46 -10.36
C VAL A 119 8.41 12.26 -10.06
N PRO A 120 9.32 12.95 -10.79
CA PRO A 120 10.78 12.90 -10.55
C PRO A 120 11.19 13.32 -9.14
N ARG A 121 12.34 12.84 -8.64
CA ARG A 121 12.81 13.19 -7.29
C ARG A 121 13.33 14.64 -7.16
N SER A 122 13.64 15.30 -8.27
CA SER A 122 13.89 16.76 -8.33
C SER A 122 12.62 17.60 -8.05
N TYR A 123 11.46 16.95 -8.04
CA TYR A 123 10.15 17.55 -7.75
C TYR A 123 9.89 17.80 -6.25
N LEU A 124 10.90 17.65 -5.39
CA LEU A 124 10.79 18.05 -3.98
C LEU A 124 10.57 19.57 -3.80
N HIS A 125 10.65 20.36 -4.88
CA HIS A 125 10.30 21.78 -4.94
C HIS A 125 9.24 22.09 -6.01
N ALA A 126 8.21 21.25 -6.13
CA ALA A 126 6.98 21.70 -6.75
C ALA A 126 6.32 22.73 -5.83
N ASP A 127 6.78 23.99 -5.89
CA ASP A 127 6.23 25.13 -5.17
C ASP A 127 4.71 25.20 -5.33
N TRP A 128 4.17 24.72 -6.46
CA TRP A 128 2.75 24.68 -6.72
C TRP A 128 1.98 23.70 -5.82
N ILE A 129 2.57 22.63 -5.28
CA ILE A 129 1.91 21.71 -4.32
C ILE A 129 1.81 22.36 -2.93
N VAL A 130 2.88 23.05 -2.50
CA VAL A 130 2.90 23.83 -1.25
C VAL A 130 1.95 25.03 -1.39
N ARG A 131 2.03 25.76 -2.51
CA ARG A 131 1.10 26.83 -2.86
C ARG A 131 -0.32 26.32 -3.10
N ARG A 132 -0.57 25.05 -3.44
CA ARG A 132 -1.93 24.51 -3.57
C ARG A 132 -2.69 24.55 -2.26
N GLN A 133 -2.01 24.30 -1.14
CA GLN A 133 -2.63 24.44 0.20
C GLN A 133 -2.91 25.91 0.52
N VAL A 134 -1.97 26.80 0.21
CA VAL A 134 -2.11 28.25 0.40
C VAL A 134 -3.22 28.82 -0.48
N ILE A 135 -3.26 28.47 -1.76
CA ILE A 135 -4.29 28.88 -2.74
C ILE A 135 -5.66 28.31 -2.37
N ARG A 136 -5.74 27.06 -1.89
CA ARG A 136 -6.99 26.50 -1.35
C ARG A 136 -7.46 27.23 -0.09
N ALA A 137 -6.53 27.66 0.76
CA ALA A 137 -6.86 28.43 1.96
C ALA A 137 -7.21 29.89 1.66
N MET A 138 -6.66 30.46 0.57
CA MET A 138 -6.73 31.90 0.27
C MET A 138 -7.78 32.27 -0.78
N ILE A 139 -8.03 31.41 -1.79
CA ILE A 139 -8.99 31.67 -2.88
C ILE A 139 -10.33 30.96 -2.64
N LEU A 140 -10.33 29.78 -2.02
CA LEU A 140 -11.53 28.99 -1.72
C LEU A 140 -11.94 29.15 -0.25
N CYS A 141 -12.12 30.39 0.20
CA CYS A 141 -12.79 30.70 1.47
C CYS A 141 -14.30 30.41 1.40
N LEU A 142 -14.65 29.17 1.08
CA LEU A 142 -15.85 28.52 1.56
C LEU A 142 -15.35 27.38 2.47
N PRO A 143 -15.88 27.25 3.71
CA PRO A 143 -15.49 26.17 4.60
C PRO A 143 -15.58 24.85 3.85
N ALA A 144 -14.51 24.06 3.92
CA ALA A 144 -14.43 22.78 3.23
C ALA A 144 -15.72 21.98 3.49
N ARG A 145 -16.46 21.66 2.41
CA ARG A 145 -17.66 20.83 2.53
C ARG A 145 -17.26 19.56 3.25
N GLU A 146 -17.77 19.36 4.46
CA GLU A 146 -17.50 18.15 5.24
C GLU A 146 -17.78 16.94 4.35
N THR A 147 -16.73 16.17 4.02
CA THR A 147 -16.92 14.91 3.32
C THR A 147 -17.73 14.04 4.24
N LYS A 148 -19.02 13.87 3.93
CA LYS A 148 -19.95 13.05 4.71
C LYS A 148 -19.29 11.70 4.98
N THR A 149 -18.94 11.43 6.22
CA THR A 149 -18.58 10.09 6.69
C THR A 149 -19.67 9.14 6.23
N ARG A 150 -19.34 7.88 5.89
CA ARG A 150 -20.26 6.84 5.39
C ARG A 150 -21.50 6.55 6.25
N GLY A 151 -21.73 7.29 7.35
CA GLY A 151 -22.94 7.26 8.19
C GLY A 151 -23.82 8.52 8.16
N SER A 152 -23.46 9.59 7.44
CA SER A 152 -24.27 10.83 7.37
C SER A 152 -25.23 10.80 6.18
N SER A 153 -26.15 9.83 6.18
CA SER A 153 -27.34 9.91 5.32
C SER A 153 -28.30 10.96 5.90
N ARG A 154 -29.01 11.70 5.03
CA ARG A 154 -30.10 12.57 5.46
C ARG A 154 -31.15 11.69 6.18
N LYS A 155 -31.45 12.00 7.44
CA LYS A 155 -32.52 11.31 8.18
C LYS A 155 -33.84 12.00 7.84
N THR A 156 -34.57 11.45 6.87
CA THR A 156 -35.95 11.88 6.58
C THR A 156 -36.87 11.32 7.65
N VAL A 157 -37.65 12.19 8.28
CA VAL A 157 -38.71 11.78 9.21
C VAL A 157 -40.01 12.06 8.50
N ASP A 158 -40.80 11.02 8.28
CA ASP A 158 -42.15 11.18 7.75
C ASP A 158 -43.03 11.82 8.83
N VAL A 159 -43.59 12.97 8.50
CA VAL A 159 -44.50 13.72 9.37
C VAL A 159 -45.97 13.44 9.05
N GLY A 160 -46.27 12.57 8.06
CA GLY A 160 -47.63 12.14 7.73
C GLY A 160 -48.58 13.31 7.40
N GLY A 161 -48.05 14.38 6.80
CA GLY A 161 -48.79 15.61 6.49
C GLY A 161 -49.01 16.57 7.67
N ARG A 162 -48.46 16.29 8.87
CA ARG A 162 -48.55 17.21 10.02
C ARG A 162 -47.49 18.30 9.94
N LEU A 163 -47.86 19.52 10.33
CA LEU A 163 -46.92 20.64 10.44
C LEU A 163 -45.86 20.36 11.51
N LEU A 164 -44.61 20.72 11.20
CA LEU A 164 -43.49 20.64 12.12
C LEU A 164 -43.65 21.69 13.22
N THR A 165 -44.24 21.30 14.35
CA THR A 165 -44.38 22.16 15.54
C THR A 165 -43.18 22.05 16.47
N LEU A 166 -42.90 23.10 17.24
CA LEU A 166 -41.79 23.16 18.20
C LEU A 166 -41.83 21.99 19.21
N ALA A 167 -43.03 21.66 19.71
CA ALA A 167 -43.23 20.54 20.62
C ALA A 167 -42.86 19.18 19.99
N LEU A 168 -43.10 19.00 18.68
CA LEU A 168 -42.73 17.78 17.96
C LEU A 168 -41.21 17.66 17.81
N LEU A 169 -40.52 18.77 17.53
CA LEU A 169 -39.05 18.80 17.48
C LEU A 169 -38.43 18.42 18.83
N HIS A 170 -38.95 18.95 19.94
CA HIS A 170 -38.49 18.58 21.28
C HIS A 170 -38.68 17.08 21.57
N LYS A 171 -39.80 16.48 21.13
CA LYS A 171 -40.02 15.02 21.23
C LYS A 171 -39.00 14.25 20.40
N MET A 172 -38.70 14.70 19.18
CA MET A 172 -37.69 14.06 18.33
C MET A 172 -36.30 14.09 18.98
N ASP A 173 -35.92 15.21 19.59
CA ASP A 173 -34.62 15.32 20.26
C ASP A 173 -34.55 14.50 21.55
N ALA A 174 -35.64 14.42 22.32
CA ALA A 174 -35.76 13.50 23.46
C ALA A 174 -35.53 12.05 23.03
N THR A 175 -36.18 11.58 21.95
CA THR A 175 -36.00 10.20 21.45
C THR A 175 -34.57 9.92 20.96
N LYS A 176 -33.86 10.93 20.41
CA LYS A 176 -32.45 10.78 20.03
C LYS A 176 -31.57 10.59 21.27
N LYS A 177 -31.81 11.39 22.33
CA LYS A 177 -31.09 11.29 23.59
C LYS A 177 -31.30 9.93 24.25
N GLU A 178 -32.55 9.46 24.32
CA GLU A 178 -32.89 8.14 24.86
C GLU A 178 -32.22 6.98 24.09
N ARG A 179 -32.17 7.07 22.75
CA ARG A 179 -31.46 6.06 21.92
C ARG A 179 -29.96 6.04 22.21
N LEU A 180 -29.35 7.20 22.43
CA LEU A 180 -27.93 7.30 22.79
C LEU A 180 -27.69 6.69 24.18
N GLU A 181 -28.52 7.03 25.16
CA GLU A 181 -28.43 6.47 26.51
C GLU A 181 -28.64 4.95 26.52
N ALA A 182 -29.61 4.44 25.74
CA ALA A 182 -29.82 3.00 25.57
C ALA A 182 -28.62 2.29 24.93
N ALA A 183 -27.98 2.92 23.93
CA ALA A 183 -26.76 2.40 23.31
C ALA A 183 -25.59 2.34 24.32
N GLN A 184 -25.42 3.38 25.13
CA GLN A 184 -24.43 3.42 26.21
C GLN A 184 -24.69 2.32 27.25
N ARG A 185 -25.95 2.15 27.70
CA ARG A 185 -26.35 1.08 28.62
C ARG A 185 -26.07 -0.31 28.05
N LYS A 186 -26.38 -0.54 26.77
CA LYS A 186 -26.09 -1.81 26.06
C LYS A 186 -24.58 -2.10 26.01
N ASN A 187 -23.77 -1.10 25.74
CA ASN A 187 -22.31 -1.24 25.70
C ASN A 187 -21.74 -1.54 27.09
N ALA A 188 -22.24 -0.88 28.13
CA ALA A 188 -21.87 -1.15 29.52
C ALA A 188 -22.22 -2.60 29.94
N LEU A 189 -23.40 -3.10 29.56
CA LEU A 189 -23.79 -4.49 29.81
C LEU A 189 -22.91 -5.49 29.04
N LYS A 190 -22.54 -5.20 27.79
CA LYS A 190 -21.60 -6.03 27.03
C LYS A 190 -20.22 -6.08 27.67
N ALA A 191 -19.72 -4.96 28.17
CA ALA A 191 -18.46 -4.91 28.90
C ALA A 191 -18.50 -5.78 30.18
N LYS A 192 -19.58 -5.67 30.97
CA LYS A 192 -19.80 -6.53 32.14
C LYS A 192 -19.88 -8.02 31.78
N ARG A 193 -20.57 -8.38 30.69
CA ARG A 193 -20.66 -9.77 30.20
C ARG A 193 -19.31 -10.31 29.71
N LYS A 194 -18.48 -9.49 29.08
CA LYS A 194 -17.13 -9.88 28.64
C LYS A 194 -16.24 -10.25 29.83
N ASN A 195 -16.35 -9.51 30.94
CA ASN A 195 -15.59 -9.79 32.16
C ASN A 195 -16.09 -11.04 32.90
N LYS A 196 -17.39 -11.36 32.82
CA LYS A 196 -17.98 -12.57 33.46
C LYS A 196 -17.68 -13.86 32.68
N ARG A 197 -17.49 -13.78 31.36
CA ARG A 197 -16.98 -14.88 30.55
C ARG A 197 -15.46 -14.98 30.73
N GLY A 198 -15.02 -15.44 31.90
CA GLY A 198 -13.71 -16.07 32.00
C GLY A 198 -13.63 -17.13 30.91
N GLY A 199 -12.56 -17.14 30.12
CA GLY A 199 -12.41 -18.07 29.01
C GLY A 199 -12.70 -19.49 29.47
N ILE A 200 -13.36 -20.30 28.63
CA ILE A 200 -13.56 -21.73 28.93
C ILE A 200 -12.17 -22.34 29.04
N VAL A 201 -11.70 -22.56 30.26
CA VAL A 201 -10.43 -23.24 30.51
C VAL A 201 -10.72 -24.73 30.33
N LEU A 202 -10.21 -25.31 29.25
CA LEU A 202 -10.23 -26.76 29.07
C LEU A 202 -9.49 -27.42 30.23
N SER A 203 -10.04 -28.50 30.77
CA SER A 203 -9.36 -29.24 31.83
C SER A 203 -7.99 -29.75 31.33
N PRO A 204 -7.00 -29.96 32.22
CA PRO A 204 -5.68 -30.46 31.83
C PRO A 204 -5.76 -31.77 31.02
N LEU A 205 -6.73 -32.63 31.34
CA LEU A 205 -7.00 -33.86 30.61
C LEU A 205 -7.51 -33.57 29.19
N ALA A 206 -8.43 -32.63 29.03
CA ALA A 206 -8.95 -32.22 27.72
C ALA A 206 -7.87 -31.60 26.82
N LEU A 207 -6.94 -30.82 27.39
CA LEU A 207 -5.78 -30.30 26.66
C LEU A 207 -4.82 -31.41 26.23
N LYS A 208 -4.59 -32.42 27.09
CA LYS A 208 -3.75 -33.57 26.77
C LYS A 208 -4.35 -34.39 25.61
N TRP A 209 -5.65 -34.66 25.66
CA TRP A 209 -6.36 -35.35 24.57
C TRP A 209 -6.37 -34.54 23.27
N ALA A 210 -6.56 -33.22 23.33
CA ALA A 210 -6.46 -32.36 22.16
C ALA A 210 -5.06 -32.40 21.52
N SER A 211 -3.99 -32.44 22.33
CA SER A 211 -2.62 -32.56 21.84
C SER A 211 -2.33 -33.94 21.23
N ILE A 212 -2.90 -35.01 21.78
CA ILE A 212 -2.76 -36.38 21.24
C ILE A 212 -3.51 -36.49 19.91
N ALA A 213 -4.76 -35.99 19.85
CA ALA A 213 -5.55 -35.96 18.63
C ALA A 213 -4.86 -35.17 17.50
N ALA A 214 -4.24 -34.03 17.83
CA ALA A 214 -3.47 -33.23 16.88
C ALA A 214 -2.22 -33.97 16.35
N LYS A 215 -1.52 -34.73 17.21
CA LYS A 215 -0.39 -35.58 16.78
C LYS A 215 -0.83 -36.74 15.88
N LEU A 216 -2.03 -37.28 16.11
CA LEU A 216 -2.63 -38.34 15.32
C LEU A 216 -3.39 -37.82 14.07
N GLY A 217 -3.28 -36.52 13.76
CA GLY A 217 -3.91 -35.93 12.57
C GLY A 217 -5.44 -35.87 12.60
N MET A 218 -6.06 -36.12 13.75
CA MET A 218 -7.52 -36.13 13.88
C MET A 218 -8.04 -34.70 14.04
N ALA A 219 -8.65 -34.17 12.97
CA ALA A 219 -9.37 -32.91 13.02
C ALA A 219 -10.85 -33.16 13.40
N PRO A 220 -11.42 -32.43 14.37
CA PRO A 220 -12.83 -32.55 14.67
C PRO A 220 -13.66 -31.95 13.53
N LEU A 221 -14.53 -32.76 12.94
CA LEU A 221 -15.56 -32.28 12.01
C LEU A 221 -16.69 -31.61 12.80
N SER A 222 -17.41 -30.68 12.15
CA SER A 222 -18.40 -29.77 12.75
C SER A 222 -19.62 -30.44 13.40
N ASN A 223 -19.74 -31.76 13.27
CA ASN A 223 -20.85 -32.59 13.71
C ASN A 223 -20.48 -33.64 14.79
N GLY A 224 -19.23 -33.64 15.29
CA GLY A 224 -18.88 -34.34 16.53
C GLY A 224 -18.57 -35.83 16.45
N THR A 225 -18.40 -36.42 15.26
CA THR A 225 -17.99 -37.84 15.09
C THR A 225 -16.57 -37.93 14.55
N VAL A 226 -15.77 -38.90 15.04
CA VAL A 226 -14.39 -39.17 14.62
C VAL A 226 -14.35 -40.48 13.84
N MET A 227 -13.81 -40.45 12.61
CA MET A 227 -13.48 -41.65 11.83
C MET A 227 -11.95 -41.77 11.77
N SER A 228 -11.41 -42.92 12.18
CA SER A 228 -10.01 -43.27 11.97
C SER A 228 -9.77 -43.54 10.49
N CYS A 229 -8.71 -42.96 9.93
CA CYS A 229 -8.26 -43.19 8.55
C CYS A 229 -7.00 -44.05 8.57
N GLU A 230 -7.09 -45.27 9.10
CA GLU A 230 -6.09 -46.32 8.89
C GLU A 230 -6.70 -47.68 9.21
N ALA A 231 -6.90 -48.49 8.17
CA ALA A 231 -7.29 -49.88 8.28
C ALA A 231 -6.03 -50.72 8.45
N THR A 232 -5.61 -50.93 9.71
CA THR A 232 -4.70 -52.03 10.06
C THR A 232 -5.17 -52.63 11.36
N GLU A 233 -5.66 -53.87 11.28
CA GLU A 233 -5.96 -54.73 12.41
C GLU A 233 -4.71 -54.91 13.27
N VAL A 234 -4.83 -54.66 14.57
CA VAL A 234 -3.92 -55.24 15.57
C VAL A 234 -4.80 -55.85 16.65
N VAL A 235 -4.77 -57.18 16.68
CA VAL A 235 -5.34 -58.06 17.71
C VAL A 235 -4.63 -57.80 19.04
N VAL A 236 -5.40 -57.94 20.12
CA VAL A 236 -5.08 -57.82 21.56
C VAL A 236 -3.66 -58.24 21.93
#